data_AF-A0A8T5R416-F1
#
_entry.id   AF-A0A8T5R416-F1
#
_cell.length_a   1.000
_cell.length_b   1.000
_cell.length_c   1.000
_cell.angle_alpha   90.00
_cell.angle_beta   90.00
_cell.angle_gamma   90.00
#
_symmetry.space_group_name_H-M   'P 1'
#
loop_
_entity.id
_entity.type
_entity.pdbx_description
1 polymer ?
#
loop_
_entity_poly.entity_id
_entity_poly.type
_entity_poly.pdbx_seq_one_letter_code
_entity_poly.pdbx_strand_id
1 'polypeptide(L)'
;MRITLTYNLRTEDDESQGERFDQDYVDRLESALLELDHEVTLLESTMPTDRLVDEIVDSKPDLVFNLAEGTEGKYREALLPTILTFLKIPYTGGPPELLAIGLDKRLTERLLERSGVPVPRGRVFTTKDMTIPDHLEPPYMVKPNFEGSSMGIHEDSIIDDREAAEQRVKELLEDYPEGVQVEEFIPGREITVPFLAAHEDRLLEPVEYTVPESRHNIVSYETKSADDPESKIVTHCPADLTPAEREEVMQVAARAFSVMRTPDFGRADLRLREDGKAFLIEVNPMPGLRPVSPLMRSAEAMGMRYVEVIDHIIRSACIRQDIHAIDHHRHRERPEARHR
;
A
#
# COMPACT_ATOMS: atom_id res chain seq x y z
N MET A 1 -24.02 -9.04 2.76
CA MET A 1 -24.23 -7.58 2.78
C MET A 1 -24.20 -7.06 1.35
N ARG A 2 -24.76 -5.89 1.08
CA ARG A 2 -24.56 -5.16 -0.19
C ARG A 2 -23.22 -4.45 -0.13
N ILE A 3 -22.27 -4.92 -0.92
CA ILE A 3 -20.93 -4.35 -1.01
C ILE A 3 -20.77 -3.67 -2.36
N THR A 4 -20.42 -2.38 -2.33
CA THR A 4 -19.94 -1.70 -3.55
C THR A 4 -18.41 -1.78 -3.57
N LEU A 5 -17.84 -2.37 -4.61
CA LEU A 5 -16.39 -2.42 -4.85
C LEU A 5 -16.00 -1.20 -5.69
N THR A 6 -15.18 -0.31 -5.14
CA THR A 6 -14.69 0.87 -5.87
C THR A 6 -13.25 0.67 -6.31
N TYR A 7 -12.96 1.00 -7.57
CA TYR A 7 -11.66 0.80 -8.21
C TYR A 7 -11.41 1.84 -9.32
N ASN A 8 -10.20 1.88 -9.85
CA ASN A 8 -9.84 2.63 -11.05
C ASN A 8 -9.34 1.64 -12.12
N LEU A 9 -9.91 1.64 -13.32
CA LEU A 9 -9.42 0.80 -14.41
C LEU A 9 -8.23 1.43 -15.13
N ARG A 10 -7.23 0.61 -15.44
CA ARG A 10 -6.18 0.95 -16.38
C ARG A 10 -6.76 0.93 -17.79
N THR A 11 -6.78 2.07 -18.45
CA THR A 11 -7.26 2.23 -19.82
C THR A 11 -6.13 2.33 -20.83
N GLU A 12 -4.94 2.71 -20.37
CA GLU A 12 -3.73 2.89 -21.18
C GLU A 12 -2.53 2.26 -20.47
N ASP A 13 -1.56 1.77 -21.23
CA ASP A 13 -0.31 1.21 -20.71
C ASP A 13 0.73 2.33 -20.55
N ASP A 14 0.50 3.16 -19.52
CA ASP A 14 1.31 4.33 -19.19
C ASP A 14 1.64 4.37 -17.68
N GLU A 15 2.79 4.95 -17.33
CA GLU A 15 3.29 5.04 -15.95
C GLU A 15 2.33 5.78 -15.02
N SER A 16 1.60 6.79 -15.51
CA SER A 16 0.60 7.51 -14.72
C SER A 16 -0.60 6.64 -14.29
N GLN A 17 -0.75 5.44 -14.88
CA GLN A 17 -1.79 4.48 -14.55
C GLN A 17 -1.24 3.19 -13.92
N GLY A 18 0.03 3.16 -13.50
CA GLY A 18 0.69 1.96 -12.96
C GLY A 18 0.04 1.38 -11.70
N GLU A 19 -0.77 2.18 -11.01
CA GLU A 19 -1.49 1.78 -9.81
C GLU A 19 -2.91 1.26 -10.11
N ARG A 20 -3.44 1.53 -11.32
CA ARG A 20 -4.79 1.15 -11.73
C ARG A 20 -4.95 -0.34 -12.04
N PHE A 21 -6.19 -0.79 -12.00
CA PHE A 21 -6.55 -2.20 -12.04
C PHE A 21 -6.73 -2.67 -13.48
N ASP A 22 -6.27 -3.88 -13.78
CA ASP A 22 -6.75 -4.61 -14.95
C ASP A 22 -8.05 -5.35 -14.64
N GLN A 23 -8.70 -5.86 -15.69
CA GLN A 23 -9.97 -6.55 -15.55
C GLN A 23 -9.86 -7.85 -14.73
N ASP A 24 -8.76 -8.63 -14.85
CA ASP A 24 -8.57 -9.87 -14.07
C ASP A 24 -8.58 -9.58 -12.56
N TYR A 25 -7.94 -8.48 -12.15
CA TYR A 25 -7.89 -8.10 -10.76
C TYR A 25 -9.27 -7.70 -10.20
N VAL A 26 -10.06 -6.96 -10.98
CA VAL A 26 -11.44 -6.63 -10.62
C VAL A 26 -12.29 -7.90 -10.51
N ASP A 27 -12.25 -8.77 -11.52
CA ASP A 27 -13.03 -10.01 -11.57
C ASP A 27 -12.70 -10.95 -10.40
N ARG A 28 -11.43 -10.98 -9.98
CA ARG A 28 -10.97 -11.76 -8.83
C ARG A 28 -11.52 -11.25 -7.50
N LEU A 29 -11.50 -9.94 -7.29
CA LEU A 29 -12.07 -9.32 -6.10
C LEU A 29 -13.58 -9.53 -6.06
N GLU A 30 -14.27 -9.31 -7.17
CA GLU A 30 -15.71 -9.60 -7.30
C GLU A 30 -16.01 -11.06 -6.94
N SER A 31 -15.26 -12.01 -7.51
CA SER A 31 -15.42 -13.43 -7.24
C SER A 31 -15.22 -13.78 -5.76
N ALA A 32 -14.23 -13.17 -5.09
CA ALA A 32 -14.00 -13.37 -3.67
C ALA A 32 -15.15 -12.82 -2.81
N LEU A 33 -15.68 -11.64 -3.16
CA LEU A 33 -16.84 -11.06 -2.47
C LEU A 33 -18.11 -11.89 -2.67
N LEU A 34 -18.32 -12.43 -3.87
CA LEU A 34 -19.43 -13.34 -4.16
C LEU A 34 -19.29 -14.69 -3.42
N GLU A 35 -18.08 -15.26 -3.31
CA GLU A 35 -17.81 -16.48 -2.52
C GLU A 35 -18.14 -16.29 -1.02
N LEU A 36 -18.07 -15.04 -0.53
CA LEU A 36 -18.44 -14.65 0.84
C LEU A 36 -19.95 -14.35 1.01
N ASP A 37 -20.78 -14.75 0.05
CA ASP A 37 -22.24 -14.53 0.06
C ASP A 37 -22.62 -13.03 0.19
N HIS A 38 -21.87 -12.15 -0.49
CA HIS A 38 -22.19 -10.72 -0.58
C HIS A 38 -22.87 -10.39 -1.91
N GLU A 39 -23.77 -9.40 -1.89
CA GLU A 39 -24.32 -8.80 -3.11
C GLU A 39 -23.33 -7.73 -3.56
N VAL A 40 -22.76 -7.86 -4.76
CA VAL A 40 -21.67 -6.99 -5.24
C VAL A 40 -22.17 -6.02 -6.29
N THR A 41 -21.81 -4.75 -6.13
CA THR A 41 -21.92 -3.73 -7.19
C THR A 41 -20.52 -3.24 -7.52
N LEU A 42 -20.14 -3.31 -8.80
CA LEU A 42 -18.87 -2.77 -9.28
C LEU A 42 -19.03 -1.28 -9.58
N LEU A 43 -18.10 -0.47 -9.09
CA LEU A 43 -18.10 0.96 -9.34
C LEU A 43 -16.71 1.45 -9.74
N GLU A 44 -16.58 1.79 -11.01
CA GLU A 44 -15.38 2.41 -11.58
C GLU A 44 -15.40 3.91 -11.23
N SER A 45 -14.31 4.41 -10.63
CA SER A 45 -14.28 5.73 -9.98
C SER A 45 -13.67 6.87 -10.82
N THR A 46 -13.29 6.62 -12.08
CA THR A 46 -12.74 7.66 -12.99
C THR A 46 -13.82 8.55 -13.62
N MET A 47 -15.10 8.24 -13.40
CA MET A 47 -16.22 9.02 -13.90
C MET A 47 -16.34 10.41 -13.24
N PRO A 48 -17.05 11.37 -13.86
CA PRO A 48 -17.31 12.68 -13.26
C PRO A 48 -17.90 12.57 -11.85
N THR A 49 -17.49 13.47 -10.95
CA THR A 49 -17.78 13.38 -9.50
C THR A 49 -19.26 13.40 -9.18
N ASP A 50 -20.07 14.17 -9.90
CA ASP A 50 -21.52 14.20 -9.74
C ASP A 50 -22.13 12.82 -10.00
N ARG A 51 -21.73 12.19 -11.11
CA ARG A 51 -22.15 10.82 -11.45
C ARG A 51 -21.64 9.79 -10.45
N LEU A 52 -20.37 9.89 -10.03
CA LEU A 52 -19.78 9.00 -9.02
C LEU A 52 -20.61 9.01 -7.73
N VAL A 53 -21.01 10.20 -7.27
CA VAL A 53 -21.84 10.36 -6.07
C VAL A 53 -23.22 9.73 -6.26
N ASP A 54 -23.87 9.99 -7.40
CA ASP A 54 -25.19 9.43 -7.69
C ASP A 54 -25.16 7.89 -7.72
N GLU A 55 -24.18 7.30 -8.41
CA GLU A 55 -24.05 5.83 -8.54
C GLU A 55 -23.74 5.15 -7.18
N ILE A 56 -22.92 5.77 -6.33
CA ILE A 56 -22.66 5.28 -4.95
C ILE A 56 -23.92 5.33 -4.08
N VAL A 57 -24.71 6.41 -4.20
CA VAL A 57 -25.96 6.55 -3.43
C VAL A 57 -27.01 5.56 -3.91
N ASP A 58 -27.12 5.37 -5.23
CA ASP A 58 -28.08 4.47 -5.85
C ASP A 58 -27.77 2.99 -5.58
N SER A 59 -26.49 2.61 -5.44
CA SER A 59 -26.09 1.26 -5.06
C SER A 59 -26.49 0.88 -3.62
N LYS A 60 -26.78 1.88 -2.77
CA LYS A 60 -27.22 1.73 -1.37
C LYS A 60 -26.38 0.71 -0.59
N PRO A 61 -25.05 0.88 -0.54
CA PRO A 61 -24.17 -0.11 0.06
C PRO A 61 -24.38 -0.17 1.57
N ASP A 62 -24.26 -1.38 2.12
CA ASP A 62 -24.05 -1.57 3.56
C ASP A 62 -22.57 -1.28 3.92
N LEU A 63 -21.66 -1.54 2.97
CA LEU A 63 -20.22 -1.27 3.07
C LEU A 63 -19.64 -1.01 1.67
N VAL A 64 -18.74 -0.05 1.54
CA VAL A 64 -17.90 0.11 0.35
C VAL A 64 -16.57 -0.59 0.58
N PHE A 65 -16.22 -1.56 -0.28
CA PHE A 65 -14.87 -2.11 -0.33
C PHE A 65 -14.03 -1.17 -1.19
N ASN A 66 -13.27 -0.28 -0.55
CA ASN A 66 -12.54 0.77 -1.25
C ASN A 66 -11.14 0.33 -1.68
N LEU A 67 -10.89 0.41 -2.98
CA LEU A 67 -9.57 0.35 -3.60
C LEU A 67 -9.40 1.41 -4.70
N ALA A 68 -10.20 2.47 -4.66
CA ALA A 68 -10.06 3.57 -5.62
C ALA A 68 -8.94 4.51 -5.18
N GLU A 69 -7.97 4.70 -6.06
CA GLU A 69 -6.83 5.59 -5.88
C GLU A 69 -7.11 7.01 -6.36
N GLY A 70 -8.16 7.20 -7.16
CA GLY A 70 -8.48 8.48 -7.76
C GLY A 70 -7.65 8.76 -9.02
N THR A 71 -7.95 9.86 -9.69
CA THR A 71 -7.35 10.17 -11.01
C THR A 71 -6.28 11.24 -10.96
N GLU A 72 -6.47 12.28 -10.14
CA GLU A 72 -5.64 13.48 -10.17
C GLU A 72 -5.41 14.07 -8.78
N GLY A 73 -4.25 14.72 -8.63
CA GLY A 73 -3.87 15.47 -7.44
C GLY A 73 -3.10 14.64 -6.42
N LYS A 74 -2.25 15.33 -5.65
CA LYS A 74 -1.34 14.72 -4.67
C LYS A 74 -1.98 13.94 -3.52
N TYR A 75 -3.29 14.08 -3.32
CA TYR A 75 -4.06 13.38 -2.28
C TYR A 75 -5.20 12.56 -2.89
N ARG A 76 -5.02 12.09 -4.13
CA ARG A 76 -6.02 11.38 -4.95
C ARG A 76 -6.74 10.26 -4.18
N GLU A 77 -6.00 9.45 -3.41
CA GLU A 77 -6.55 8.32 -2.66
C GLU A 77 -7.53 8.76 -1.56
N ALA A 78 -7.40 9.98 -1.03
CA ALA A 78 -8.26 10.50 0.03
C ALA A 78 -9.61 11.03 -0.49
N LEU A 79 -9.76 11.25 -1.80
CA LEU A 79 -10.92 11.94 -2.37
C LEU A 79 -12.21 11.15 -2.20
N LEU A 80 -12.22 9.87 -2.61
CA LEU A 80 -13.42 9.03 -2.47
C LEU A 80 -13.78 8.78 -1.00
N PRO A 81 -12.84 8.39 -0.11
CA PRO A 81 -13.13 8.27 1.32
C PRO A 81 -13.68 9.56 1.95
N THR A 82 -13.30 10.74 1.44
CA THR A 82 -13.87 12.02 1.89
C THR A 82 -15.35 12.11 1.56
N ILE A 83 -15.73 11.73 0.33
CA ILE A 83 -17.13 11.67 -0.12
C ILE A 83 -17.91 10.66 0.73
N LEU A 84 -17.39 9.45 0.91
CA LEU A 84 -18.02 8.40 1.71
C LEU A 84 -18.24 8.83 3.17
N THR A 85 -17.24 9.49 3.76
CA THR A 85 -17.34 10.07 5.11
C THR A 85 -18.45 11.12 5.20
N PHE A 86 -18.55 12.01 4.21
CA PHE A 86 -19.59 13.04 4.17
C PHE A 86 -20.99 12.44 4.04
N LEU A 87 -21.14 11.41 3.19
CA LEU A 87 -22.38 10.67 2.99
C LEU A 87 -22.72 9.71 4.13
N LYS A 88 -21.79 9.50 5.08
CA LYS A 88 -21.90 8.54 6.18
C LYS A 88 -22.08 7.10 5.69
N ILE A 89 -21.43 6.77 4.57
CA ILE A 89 -21.39 5.42 4.02
C ILE A 89 -20.17 4.71 4.63
N PRO A 90 -20.33 3.54 5.28
CA PRO A 90 -19.20 2.78 5.80
C PRO A 90 -18.28 2.26 4.69
N TYR A 91 -16.98 2.18 4.95
CA TYR A 91 -16.00 1.67 3.97
C TYR A 91 -14.78 1.01 4.62
N THR A 92 -14.11 0.13 3.87
CA THR A 92 -12.85 -0.53 4.24
C THR A 92 -11.64 0.37 4.03
N GLY A 93 -10.57 0.15 4.78
CA GLY A 93 -9.28 0.84 4.60
C GLY A 93 -9.19 2.20 5.28
N GLY A 94 -8.16 2.96 4.91
CA GLY A 94 -7.77 4.20 5.59
C GLY A 94 -8.78 5.35 5.51
N PRO A 95 -8.96 6.15 6.58
CA PRO A 95 -9.72 7.39 6.51
C PRO A 95 -8.99 8.47 5.67
N PRO A 96 -9.69 9.54 5.23
CA PRO A 96 -9.12 10.54 4.33
C PRO A 96 -7.78 11.12 4.81
N GLU A 97 -7.68 11.44 6.10
CA GLU A 97 -6.45 11.99 6.67
C GLU A 97 -5.29 11.00 6.63
N LEU A 98 -5.55 9.70 6.77
CA LEU A 98 -4.51 8.67 6.68
C LEU A 98 -4.02 8.51 5.25
N LEU A 99 -4.92 8.45 4.28
CA LEU A 99 -4.54 8.28 2.86
C LEU A 99 -3.81 9.52 2.33
N ALA A 100 -4.27 10.72 2.71
CA ALA A 100 -3.57 11.96 2.35
C ALA A 100 -2.16 12.03 2.96
N ILE A 101 -1.99 11.62 4.22
CA ILE A 101 -0.66 11.56 4.86
C ILE A 101 0.18 10.45 4.22
N GLY A 102 -0.39 9.28 3.96
CA GLY A 102 0.30 8.12 3.38
C GLY A 102 0.92 8.41 2.02
N LEU A 103 0.24 9.20 1.18
CA LEU A 103 0.80 9.69 -0.08
C LEU A 103 1.94 10.69 0.12
N ASP A 104 1.90 11.54 1.15
CA ASP A 104 3.00 12.46 1.46
C ASP A 104 4.11 11.75 2.24
N LYS A 105 5.05 11.12 1.51
CA LYS A 105 6.15 10.33 2.11
C LYS A 105 6.91 11.10 3.17
N ARG A 106 7.33 12.33 2.88
CA ARG A 106 8.09 13.12 3.86
C ARG A 106 7.25 13.48 5.08
N LEU A 107 5.97 13.81 4.93
CA LEU A 107 5.10 14.07 6.08
C LEU A 107 4.95 12.81 6.95
N THR A 108 4.75 11.66 6.32
CA THR A 108 4.69 10.35 6.97
C THR A 108 5.97 10.07 7.76
N GLU A 109 7.14 10.18 7.12
CA GLU A 109 8.44 10.00 7.77
C GLU A 109 8.65 10.92 8.96
N ARG A 110 8.30 12.22 8.85
CA ARG A 110 8.46 13.17 9.96
C ARG A 110 7.56 12.85 11.15
N LEU A 111 6.35 12.34 10.89
CA LEU A 111 5.44 11.88 11.95
C LEU A 111 6.02 10.66 12.67
N LEU A 112 6.58 9.73 11.90
CA LEU A 112 7.14 8.47 12.37
C LEU A 112 8.47 8.66 13.11
N GLU A 113 9.37 9.48 12.58
CA GLU A 113 10.63 9.87 13.20
C GLU A 113 10.40 10.46 14.60
N ARG A 114 9.45 11.40 14.72
CA ARG A 114 9.05 11.99 16.01
C ARG A 114 8.49 10.99 17.01
N SER A 115 8.01 9.86 16.52
CA SER A 115 7.48 8.75 17.32
C SER A 115 8.52 7.65 17.56
N GLY A 116 9.79 7.89 17.18
CA GLY A 116 10.89 6.97 17.39
C GLY A 116 10.90 5.78 16.43
N VAL A 117 10.32 5.93 15.24
CA VAL A 117 10.47 4.98 14.13
C VAL A 117 11.67 5.42 13.29
N PRO A 118 12.68 4.58 13.05
CA PRO A 118 13.80 4.92 12.18
C PRO A 118 13.32 5.10 10.73
N VAL A 119 13.63 6.24 10.14
CA VAL A 119 13.34 6.59 8.74
C VAL A 119 14.59 7.25 8.13
N PRO A 120 14.76 7.23 6.80
CA PRO A 120 15.80 8.01 6.14
C PRO A 120 15.71 9.50 6.47
N ARG A 121 16.85 10.15 6.70
CA ARG A 121 16.91 11.61 6.73
C ARG A 121 16.72 12.13 5.31
N GLY A 122 15.79 13.06 5.15
CA GLY A 122 15.51 13.64 3.84
C GLY A 122 14.75 14.95 3.90
N ARG A 123 14.52 15.53 2.72
CA ARG A 123 13.78 16.77 2.53
C ARG A 123 13.03 16.73 1.20
N VAL A 124 11.90 17.43 1.15
CA VAL A 124 11.16 17.68 -0.10
C VAL A 124 11.60 19.00 -0.71
N PHE A 125 11.83 18.97 -2.01
CA PHE A 125 12.22 20.06 -2.87
C PHE A 125 11.08 20.39 -3.83
N THR A 126 11.02 21.65 -4.22
CA THR A 126 10.01 22.16 -5.16
C THR A 126 10.70 23.09 -6.15
N THR A 127 9.96 23.57 -7.14
CA THR A 127 10.46 24.56 -8.11
C THR A 127 11.00 25.86 -7.48
N LYS A 128 10.75 26.09 -6.18
CA LYS A 128 11.23 27.26 -5.42
C LYS A 128 12.57 27.06 -4.72
N ASP A 129 12.93 25.82 -4.37
CA ASP A 129 14.15 25.49 -3.62
C ASP A 129 14.56 24.05 -3.98
N MET A 130 15.67 23.94 -4.70
CA MET A 130 16.25 22.68 -5.20
C MET A 130 17.64 22.41 -4.59
N THR A 131 18.16 23.29 -3.74
CA THR A 131 19.54 23.17 -3.24
C THR A 131 19.61 22.18 -2.09
N ILE A 132 20.33 21.09 -2.28
CA ILE A 132 20.47 20.04 -1.26
C ILE A 132 21.41 20.56 -0.17
N PRO A 133 20.99 20.57 1.12
CA PRO A 133 21.80 21.14 2.18
C PRO A 133 23.03 20.28 2.52
N ASP A 134 24.12 20.93 2.92
CA ASP A 134 25.43 20.29 3.15
C ASP A 134 25.42 19.11 4.14
N HIS A 135 24.47 19.10 5.09
CA HIS A 135 24.36 18.05 6.11
C HIS A 135 23.67 16.77 5.62
N LEU A 136 23.06 16.78 4.43
CA LEU A 136 22.59 15.57 3.78
C LEU A 136 23.74 15.02 2.92
N GLU A 137 24.16 13.80 3.21
CA GLU A 137 25.35 13.16 2.60
C GLU A 137 24.91 12.04 1.64
N PRO A 138 25.69 11.80 0.56
CA PRO A 138 25.42 10.71 -0.37
C PRO A 138 25.75 9.32 0.24
N PRO A 139 25.25 8.21 -0.34
CA PRO A 139 24.38 8.17 -1.52
C PRO A 139 22.97 8.71 -1.23
N TYR A 140 22.39 9.41 -2.19
CA TYR A 140 21.03 9.93 -2.14
C TYR A 140 20.05 8.98 -2.82
N MET A 141 18.82 8.93 -2.34
CA MET A 141 17.65 8.44 -3.08
C MET A 141 16.80 9.66 -3.47
N VAL A 142 16.58 9.86 -4.77
CA VAL A 142 15.77 10.95 -5.32
C VAL A 142 14.47 10.37 -5.89
N LYS A 143 13.31 10.71 -5.31
CA LYS A 143 12.02 10.11 -5.65
C LYS A 143 10.85 11.10 -5.60
N PRO A 144 9.77 10.93 -6.39
CA PRO A 144 8.55 11.72 -6.23
C PRO A 144 7.95 11.57 -4.83
N ASN A 145 7.53 12.69 -4.22
CA ASN A 145 7.03 12.66 -2.84
C ASN A 145 5.64 12.00 -2.75
N PHE A 146 4.76 12.21 -3.74
CA PHE A 146 3.32 11.89 -3.66
C PHE A 146 2.86 10.67 -4.48
N GLU A 147 3.77 9.97 -5.15
CA GLU A 147 3.41 8.85 -6.03
C GLU A 147 3.67 7.48 -5.39
N GLY A 148 2.93 6.44 -5.76
CA GLY A 148 3.22 5.07 -5.36
C GLY A 148 3.82 4.25 -6.50
N SER A 149 3.76 2.93 -6.36
CA SER A 149 4.21 1.94 -7.37
C SER A 149 5.58 2.18 -8.02
N SER A 150 6.48 2.82 -7.28
CA SER A 150 7.84 3.15 -7.73
C SER A 150 7.90 4.11 -8.93
N MET A 151 6.82 4.85 -9.22
CA MET A 151 6.79 5.85 -10.27
C MET A 151 7.92 6.89 -10.08
N GLY A 152 8.65 7.16 -11.16
CA GLY A 152 9.82 8.04 -11.17
C GLY A 152 11.04 7.52 -10.40
N ILE A 153 11.03 6.26 -9.91
CA ILE A 153 12.15 5.62 -9.24
C ILE A 153 12.77 4.57 -10.17
N HIS A 154 14.01 4.83 -10.57
CA HIS A 154 14.85 3.96 -11.40
C HIS A 154 16.23 3.78 -10.76
N GLU A 155 17.10 2.96 -11.35
CA GLU A 155 18.47 2.76 -10.83
C GLU A 155 19.27 4.06 -10.73
N ASP A 156 18.99 5.05 -11.58
CA ASP A 156 19.59 6.39 -11.57
C ASP A 156 19.05 7.30 -10.46
N SER A 157 18.06 6.84 -9.70
CA SER A 157 17.50 7.56 -8.55
C SER A 157 18.42 7.43 -7.32
N ILE A 158 19.42 6.53 -7.38
CA ILE A 158 20.49 6.45 -6.39
C ILE A 158 21.71 7.18 -6.90
N ILE A 159 22.09 8.26 -6.21
CA ILE A 159 23.07 9.21 -6.71
C ILE A 159 24.15 9.48 -5.66
N ASP A 160 25.41 9.24 -6.03
CA ASP A 160 26.57 9.45 -5.15
C ASP A 160 27.08 10.91 -5.15
N ASP A 161 26.57 11.76 -6.04
CA ASP A 161 27.01 13.15 -6.24
C ASP A 161 25.89 14.17 -6.01
N ARG A 162 26.22 15.28 -5.35
CA ARG A 162 25.23 16.31 -4.98
C ARG A 162 24.70 17.07 -6.19
N GLU A 163 25.59 17.49 -7.10
CA GLU A 163 25.18 18.28 -8.28
C GLU A 163 24.30 17.42 -9.21
N ALA A 164 24.65 16.14 -9.37
CA ALA A 164 23.82 15.18 -10.10
C ALA A 164 22.45 14.98 -9.44
N ALA A 165 22.38 14.92 -8.10
CA ALA A 165 21.10 14.81 -7.38
C ALA A 165 20.23 16.06 -7.55
N GLU A 166 20.81 17.26 -7.49
CA GLU A 166 20.10 18.52 -7.77
C GLU A 166 19.56 18.57 -9.21
N GLN A 167 20.34 18.07 -10.17
CA GLN A 167 19.92 17.96 -11.56
C GLN A 167 18.76 16.97 -11.72
N ARG A 168 18.82 15.80 -11.07
CA ARG A 168 17.72 14.82 -11.08
C ARG A 168 16.45 15.35 -10.44
N VAL A 169 16.57 16.11 -9.33
CA VAL A 169 15.43 16.80 -8.70
C VAL A 169 14.76 17.75 -9.71
N LYS A 170 15.55 18.51 -10.46
CA LYS A 170 15.02 19.45 -11.44
C LYS A 170 14.26 18.73 -12.56
N GLU A 171 14.78 17.62 -13.06
CA GLU A 171 14.13 16.80 -14.09
C GLU A 171 12.80 16.22 -13.58
N LEU A 172 12.81 15.57 -12.42
CA LEU A 172 11.59 14.99 -11.85
C LEU A 172 10.54 16.05 -11.52
N LEU A 173 10.91 17.28 -11.21
CA LEU A 173 9.96 18.37 -10.95
C LEU A 173 9.21 18.83 -12.23
N GLU A 174 9.66 18.47 -13.43
CA GLU A 174 8.92 18.73 -14.66
C GLU A 174 7.63 17.90 -14.72
N ASP A 175 7.70 16.63 -14.30
CA ASP A 175 6.58 15.70 -14.29
C ASP A 175 5.84 15.66 -12.94
N TYR A 176 6.56 15.90 -11.84
CA TYR A 176 6.06 15.82 -10.46
C TYR A 176 6.18 17.18 -9.73
N PRO A 177 5.46 18.23 -10.18
CA PRO A 177 5.65 19.60 -9.70
C PRO A 177 5.25 19.82 -8.22
N GLU A 178 4.48 18.89 -7.64
CA GLU A 178 4.04 18.95 -6.24
C GLU A 178 5.19 18.68 -5.25
N GLY A 179 6.23 17.98 -5.67
CA GLY A 179 7.47 17.85 -4.89
C GLY A 179 8.24 16.56 -5.12
N VAL A 180 9.56 16.69 -5.05
CA VAL A 180 10.52 15.58 -5.14
C VAL A 180 11.28 15.50 -3.83
N GLN A 181 11.40 14.29 -3.28
CA GLN A 181 12.14 14.00 -2.08
C GLN A 181 13.58 13.61 -2.41
N VAL A 182 14.54 14.17 -1.66
CA VAL A 182 15.91 13.64 -1.58
C VAL A 182 16.14 13.16 -0.16
N GLU A 183 16.52 11.91 -0.02
CA GLU A 183 16.83 11.27 1.26
C GLU A 183 18.17 10.52 1.21
N GLU A 184 18.73 10.21 2.38
CA GLU A 184 19.86 9.28 2.45
C GLU A 184 19.41 7.89 1.97
N PHE A 185 20.16 7.30 1.05
CA PHE A 185 19.89 5.94 0.61
C PHE A 185 20.33 4.95 1.70
N ILE A 186 19.41 4.07 2.11
CA ILE A 186 19.68 3.02 3.09
C ILE A 186 20.05 1.73 2.34
N PRO A 187 21.34 1.33 2.31
CA PRO A 187 21.75 0.11 1.65
C PRO A 187 21.28 -1.12 2.42
N GLY A 188 21.10 -2.23 1.71
CA GLY A 188 20.70 -3.51 2.28
C GLY A 188 19.45 -4.08 1.65
N ARG A 189 18.80 -4.99 2.38
CA ARG A 189 17.67 -5.80 1.90
C ARG A 189 16.36 -5.01 1.98
N GLU A 190 15.44 -5.26 1.06
CA GLU A 190 14.12 -4.66 1.07
C GLU A 190 13.11 -5.67 1.65
N ILE A 191 12.51 -5.32 2.79
CA ILE A 191 11.61 -6.18 3.56
C ILE A 191 10.26 -5.48 3.71
N THR A 192 9.20 -6.16 3.31
CA THR A 192 7.83 -5.71 3.50
C THR A 192 7.17 -6.48 4.64
N VAL A 193 6.51 -5.78 5.55
CA VAL A 193 5.68 -6.37 6.61
C VAL A 193 4.21 -6.02 6.37
N PRO A 194 3.37 -6.98 5.97
CA PRO A 194 1.93 -6.77 5.83
C PRO A 194 1.23 -6.68 7.18
N PHE A 195 0.14 -5.91 7.20
CA PHE A 195 -0.77 -5.76 8.32
C PHE A 195 -2.19 -6.13 7.90
N LEU A 196 -2.88 -6.86 8.78
CA LEU A 196 -4.26 -7.32 8.62
C LEU A 196 -4.94 -7.32 9.99
N ALA A 197 -5.70 -6.27 10.30
CA ALA A 197 -6.14 -5.95 11.66
C ALA A 197 -7.02 -7.02 12.32
N ALA A 198 -7.83 -7.75 11.53
CA ALA A 198 -8.70 -8.81 12.02
C ALA A 198 -8.02 -10.18 12.12
N HIS A 199 -6.76 -10.31 11.71
CA HIS A 199 -5.95 -11.51 11.95
C HIS A 199 -5.43 -11.51 13.39
N GLU A 200 -5.23 -12.69 14.00
CA GLU A 200 -4.82 -12.78 15.40
C GLU A 200 -3.46 -12.13 15.67
N ASP A 201 -2.49 -12.36 14.78
CA ASP A 201 -1.15 -11.77 14.87
C ASP A 201 -1.10 -10.30 14.44
N ARG A 202 -2.11 -9.85 13.69
CA ARG A 202 -2.20 -8.57 12.98
C ARG A 202 -1.10 -8.28 11.97
N LEU A 203 0.17 -8.42 12.35
CA LEU A 203 1.30 -8.41 11.42
C LEU A 203 1.52 -9.82 10.90
N LEU A 204 1.66 -9.93 9.58
CA LEU A 204 1.91 -11.21 8.92
C LEU A 204 3.42 -11.43 8.77
N GLU A 205 3.82 -12.59 8.24
CA GLU A 205 5.24 -12.90 8.02
C GLU A 205 5.91 -11.89 7.08
N PRO A 206 7.13 -11.40 7.41
CA PRO A 206 7.88 -10.51 6.53
C PRO A 206 8.15 -11.16 5.18
N VAL A 207 8.07 -10.35 4.14
CA VAL A 207 8.33 -10.71 2.75
C VAL A 207 9.58 -9.98 2.29
N GLU A 208 10.51 -10.68 1.64
CA GLU A 208 11.69 -10.06 1.04
C GLU A 208 11.57 -9.99 -0.47
N TYR A 209 11.96 -8.83 -1.01
CA TYR A 209 12.16 -8.66 -2.44
C TYR A 209 13.63 -8.67 -2.80
N THR A 210 13.97 -9.50 -3.78
CA THR A 210 15.28 -9.49 -4.42
C THR A 210 15.13 -9.21 -5.91
N VAL A 211 15.92 -8.28 -6.42
CA VAL A 211 15.98 -7.90 -7.83
C VAL A 211 17.37 -8.27 -8.34
N PRO A 212 17.57 -9.47 -8.94
CA PRO A 212 18.89 -10.03 -9.21
C PRO A 212 19.81 -9.16 -10.08
N GLU A 213 19.23 -8.30 -10.92
CA GLU A 213 19.97 -7.40 -11.82
C GLU A 213 20.09 -5.96 -11.29
N SER A 214 19.46 -5.66 -10.15
CA SER A 214 19.56 -4.35 -9.52
C SER A 214 20.88 -4.24 -8.77
N ARG A 215 21.62 -3.15 -9.00
CA ARG A 215 22.87 -2.89 -8.27
C ARG A 215 22.61 -2.63 -6.79
N HIS A 216 21.46 -2.05 -6.46
CA HIS A 216 21.13 -1.58 -5.12
C HIS A 216 19.92 -2.30 -4.50
N ASN A 217 19.46 -3.37 -5.15
CA ASN A 217 18.26 -4.12 -4.79
C ASN A 217 17.05 -3.19 -4.55
N ILE A 218 16.74 -2.36 -5.54
CA ILE A 218 15.57 -1.46 -5.51
C ILE A 218 14.46 -2.07 -6.36
N VAL A 219 13.22 -1.96 -5.89
CA VAL A 219 12.05 -2.26 -6.71
C VAL A 219 11.71 -1.01 -7.53
N SER A 220 12.28 -0.89 -8.73
CA SER A 220 12.00 0.21 -9.67
C SER A 220 10.64 0.06 -10.35
N TYR A 221 10.15 1.12 -11.00
CA TYR A 221 8.92 1.05 -11.80
C TYR A 221 8.97 -0.09 -12.84
N GLU A 222 10.07 -0.20 -13.60
CA GLU A 222 10.22 -1.22 -14.64
C GLU A 222 10.16 -2.63 -14.07
N THR A 223 10.64 -2.82 -12.84
CA THR A 223 10.65 -4.13 -12.22
C THR A 223 9.30 -4.48 -11.60
N LYS A 224 8.47 -3.49 -11.26
CA LYS A 224 7.22 -3.66 -10.48
C LYS A 224 5.96 -3.79 -11.33
N SER A 225 5.99 -3.39 -12.60
CA SER A 225 4.85 -3.53 -13.51
C SER A 225 4.37 -4.98 -13.57
N ALA A 226 3.21 -5.23 -12.95
CA ALA A 226 2.66 -6.57 -12.68
C ALA A 226 2.36 -7.39 -13.95
N ASP A 227 2.38 -6.74 -15.12
CA ASP A 227 2.14 -7.34 -16.43
C ASP A 227 3.41 -7.60 -17.22
N ASP A 228 4.59 -7.29 -16.67
CA ASP A 228 5.85 -7.64 -17.32
C ASP A 228 6.21 -9.11 -17.00
N PRO A 229 6.08 -10.05 -17.95
CA PRO A 229 6.61 -11.40 -17.78
C PRO A 229 8.14 -11.42 -17.59
N GLU A 230 8.84 -10.30 -17.81
CA GLU A 230 10.25 -10.08 -17.45
C GLU A 230 10.47 -9.47 -16.06
N SER A 231 9.42 -9.18 -15.26
CA SER A 231 9.59 -8.75 -13.86
C SER A 231 10.49 -9.73 -13.10
N LYS A 232 11.73 -9.31 -12.83
CA LYS A 232 12.77 -10.13 -12.20
C LYS A 232 12.69 -10.14 -10.68
N ILE A 233 11.61 -9.60 -10.10
CA ILE A 233 11.43 -9.61 -8.65
C ILE A 233 11.23 -11.05 -8.18
N VAL A 234 12.19 -11.54 -7.42
CA VAL A 234 12.04 -12.79 -6.68
C VAL A 234 11.54 -12.45 -5.30
N THR A 235 10.38 -13.00 -4.96
CA THR A 235 9.73 -12.82 -3.66
C THR A 235 10.05 -14.01 -2.76
N HIS A 236 10.59 -13.76 -1.57
CA HIS A 236 10.84 -14.78 -0.55
C HIS A 236 9.90 -14.56 0.62
N CYS A 237 9.07 -15.57 0.92
CA CYS A 237 8.14 -15.52 2.02
C CYS A 237 8.03 -16.89 2.71
N PRO A 238 8.30 -16.98 4.03
CA PRO A 238 8.85 -15.92 4.88
C PRO A 238 10.24 -15.46 4.42
N ALA A 239 10.59 -14.20 4.69
CA ALA A 239 11.93 -13.67 4.46
C ALA A 239 12.98 -14.43 5.30
N ASP A 240 14.17 -14.67 4.76
CA ASP A 240 15.25 -15.37 5.46
C ASP A 240 15.94 -14.41 6.45
N LEU A 241 15.35 -14.26 7.63
CA LEU A 241 15.79 -13.34 8.67
C LEU A 241 16.29 -14.11 9.89
N THR A 242 17.40 -13.66 10.48
CA THR A 242 17.78 -14.10 11.82
C THR A 242 16.70 -13.69 12.84
N PRO A 243 16.60 -14.35 14.00
CA PRO A 243 15.63 -13.98 15.02
C PRO A 243 15.73 -12.51 15.46
N ALA A 244 16.94 -11.94 15.47
CA ALA A 244 17.16 -10.53 15.84
C ALA A 244 16.67 -9.57 14.75
N GLU A 245 16.94 -9.85 13.48
CA GLU A 245 16.46 -9.03 12.35
C GLU A 245 14.93 -9.09 12.25
N ARG A 246 14.34 -10.29 12.44
CA ARG A 246 12.88 -10.43 12.44
C ARG A 246 12.26 -9.60 13.55
N GLU A 247 12.81 -9.64 14.76
CA GLU A 247 12.31 -8.82 15.88
C GLU A 247 12.42 -7.33 15.57
N GLU A 248 13.56 -6.86 15.05
CA GLU A 248 13.77 -5.45 14.68
C GLU A 248 12.74 -4.99 13.63
N VAL A 249 12.60 -5.73 12.53
CA VAL A 249 11.69 -5.41 11.43
C VAL A 249 10.23 -5.38 11.91
N MET A 250 9.82 -6.38 12.69
CA MET A 250 8.45 -6.46 13.22
C MET A 250 8.17 -5.34 14.21
N GLN A 251 9.13 -4.97 15.07
CA GLN A 251 8.98 -3.85 16.01
C GLN A 251 8.83 -2.50 15.29
N VAL A 252 9.64 -2.25 14.26
CA VAL A 252 9.58 -1.02 13.46
C VAL A 252 8.23 -0.94 12.73
N ALA A 253 7.80 -2.01 12.07
CA ALA A 253 6.50 -2.08 11.40
C ALA A 253 5.32 -1.90 12.38
N ALA A 254 5.33 -2.60 13.51
CA ALA A 254 4.28 -2.48 14.53
C ALA A 254 4.12 -1.04 15.04
N ARG A 255 5.25 -0.36 15.29
CA ARG A 255 5.24 1.04 15.74
C ARG A 255 4.73 1.95 14.63
N ALA A 256 5.13 1.72 13.38
CA ALA A 256 4.66 2.50 12.25
C ALA A 256 3.13 2.44 12.10
N PHE A 257 2.55 1.24 12.04
CA PHE A 257 1.10 1.07 11.96
C PHE A 257 0.36 1.63 13.18
N SER A 258 0.94 1.50 14.38
CA SER A 258 0.36 2.08 15.60
C SER A 258 0.33 3.61 15.56
N VAL A 259 1.38 4.27 15.05
CA VAL A 259 1.47 5.73 14.94
C VAL A 259 0.52 6.24 13.86
N MET A 260 0.50 5.57 12.71
CA MET A 260 -0.39 5.90 11.59
C MET A 260 -1.86 5.58 11.88
N ARG A 261 -2.13 4.74 12.89
CA ARG A 261 -3.47 4.24 13.23
C ARG A 261 -4.13 3.54 12.04
N THR A 262 -3.34 2.78 11.29
CA THR A 262 -3.79 2.09 10.08
C THR A 262 -4.92 1.13 10.42
N PRO A 263 -6.12 1.30 9.84
CA PRO A 263 -7.23 0.39 10.02
C PRO A 263 -7.15 -0.76 9.02
N ASP A 264 -7.83 -1.87 9.34
CA ASP A 264 -8.18 -2.96 8.44
C ASP A 264 -7.00 -3.73 7.81
N PHE A 265 -6.18 -3.09 6.98
CA PHE A 265 -5.01 -3.66 6.33
C PHE A 265 -4.00 -2.58 5.91
N GLY A 266 -2.78 -3.00 5.59
CA GLY A 266 -1.72 -2.11 5.13
C GLY A 266 -0.43 -2.87 4.88
N ARG A 267 0.61 -2.18 4.41
CA ARG A 267 1.98 -2.71 4.42
C ARG A 267 2.97 -1.64 4.87
N ALA A 268 4.05 -2.08 5.50
CA ALA A 268 5.20 -1.27 5.83
C ALA A 268 6.37 -1.80 5.00
N ASP A 269 7.01 -0.94 4.22
CA ASP A 269 8.17 -1.27 3.42
C ASP A 269 9.42 -0.73 4.14
N LEU A 270 10.42 -1.59 4.32
CA LEU A 270 11.62 -1.31 5.12
C LEU A 270 12.89 -1.66 4.34
N ARG A 271 13.95 -0.92 4.64
CA ARG A 271 15.33 -1.30 4.32
C ARG A 271 16.03 -1.85 5.55
N LEU A 272 16.48 -3.10 5.47
CA LEU A 272 17.28 -3.76 6.50
C LEU A 272 18.76 -3.69 6.12
N ARG A 273 19.53 -2.90 6.89
CA ARG A 273 20.98 -2.77 6.71
C ARG A 273 21.72 -4.00 7.17
N GLU A 274 22.95 -4.19 6.67
CA GLU A 274 23.85 -5.28 7.07
C GLU A 274 24.18 -5.29 8.57
N ASP A 275 24.07 -4.15 9.28
CA ASP A 275 24.25 -4.07 10.73
C ASP A 275 22.99 -4.49 11.52
N GLY A 276 21.96 -4.97 10.85
CA GLY A 276 20.71 -5.48 11.42
C GLY A 276 19.69 -4.39 11.76
N LYS A 277 19.95 -3.11 11.42
CA LYS A 277 18.99 -2.02 11.68
C LYS A 277 17.98 -1.86 10.56
N ALA A 278 16.70 -1.78 10.92
CA ALA A 278 15.62 -1.55 9.96
C ALA A 278 15.24 -0.06 9.90
N PHE A 279 15.11 0.44 8.68
CA PHE A 279 14.62 1.79 8.39
C PHE A 279 13.34 1.67 7.59
N LEU A 280 12.28 2.30 8.07
CA LEU A 280 11.02 2.35 7.34
C LEU A 280 11.13 3.36 6.19
N ILE A 281 10.83 2.92 4.97
CA ILE A 281 10.88 3.75 3.76
C ILE A 281 9.49 4.18 3.29
N GLU A 282 8.45 3.39 3.57
CA GLU A 282 7.07 3.69 3.21
C GLU A 282 6.08 2.96 4.13
N VAL A 283 4.97 3.63 4.46
CA VAL A 283 3.75 2.94 4.92
C VAL A 283 2.72 3.12 3.83
N ASN A 284 2.23 2.01 3.30
CA ASN A 284 1.15 2.04 2.33
C ASN A 284 -0.16 1.59 3.00
N PRO A 285 -1.11 2.52 3.23
CA PRO A 285 -2.39 2.24 3.89
C PRO A 285 -3.45 1.65 2.98
N MET A 286 -3.19 1.54 1.67
CA MET A 286 -4.07 0.92 0.68
C MET A 286 -3.24 0.07 -0.30
N PRO A 287 -2.57 -0.99 0.18
CA PRO A 287 -1.71 -1.80 -0.67
C PRO A 287 -2.54 -2.63 -1.65
N GLY A 288 -1.94 -2.94 -2.80
CA GLY A 288 -2.50 -3.88 -3.76
C GLY A 288 -2.77 -5.26 -3.14
N LEU A 289 -3.83 -5.90 -3.62
CA LEU A 289 -4.33 -7.22 -3.21
C LEU A 289 -4.29 -8.22 -4.39
N ARG A 290 -3.35 -8.04 -5.32
CA ARG A 290 -3.11 -9.04 -6.37
C ARG A 290 -2.47 -10.28 -5.72
N PRO A 291 -2.62 -11.49 -6.29
CA PRO A 291 -2.00 -12.69 -5.72
C PRO A 291 -0.47 -12.58 -5.52
N VAL A 292 0.19 -11.78 -6.35
CA VAL A 292 1.63 -11.50 -6.26
C VAL A 292 1.99 -10.44 -5.22
N SER A 293 1.02 -9.66 -4.73
CA SER A 293 1.25 -8.60 -3.75
C SER A 293 1.76 -9.17 -2.42
N PRO A 294 2.62 -8.43 -1.68
CA PRO A 294 3.29 -8.98 -0.50
C PRO A 294 2.31 -9.37 0.60
N LEU A 295 1.20 -8.64 0.74
CA LEU A 295 0.13 -8.99 1.68
C LEU A 295 -0.48 -10.37 1.36
N MET A 296 -0.75 -10.65 0.07
CA MET A 296 -1.32 -11.93 -0.34
C MET A 296 -0.30 -13.07 -0.26
N ARG A 297 0.97 -12.81 -0.59
CA ARG A 297 2.06 -13.78 -0.46
C ARG A 297 2.32 -14.18 0.99
N SER A 298 2.34 -13.19 1.88
CA SER A 298 2.48 -13.43 3.32
C SER A 298 1.31 -14.23 3.87
N ALA A 299 0.09 -13.86 3.48
CA ALA A 299 -1.09 -14.59 3.91
C ALA A 299 -1.10 -16.04 3.40
N GLU A 300 -0.73 -16.27 2.13
CA GLU A 300 -0.59 -17.62 1.55
C GLU A 300 0.45 -18.46 2.31
N ALA A 301 1.61 -17.89 2.65
CA ALA A 301 2.64 -18.56 3.44
C ALA A 301 2.16 -18.94 4.86
N MET A 302 1.20 -18.19 5.40
CA MET A 302 0.53 -18.48 6.66
C MET A 302 -0.70 -19.41 6.50
N GLY A 303 -0.96 -19.91 5.29
CA GLY A 303 -2.03 -20.86 5.00
C GLY A 303 -3.42 -20.25 4.76
N MET A 304 -3.51 -18.93 4.59
CA MET A 304 -4.77 -18.25 4.25
C MET A 304 -5.03 -18.28 2.75
N ARG A 305 -6.29 -18.51 2.38
CA ARG A 305 -6.79 -18.34 1.00
C ARG A 305 -7.02 -16.86 0.70
N TYR A 306 -6.98 -16.49 -0.58
CA TYR A 306 -7.29 -15.14 -1.07
C TYR A 306 -8.59 -14.58 -0.45
N VAL A 307 -9.66 -15.38 -0.50
CA VAL A 307 -10.99 -15.01 0.02
C VAL A 307 -11.00 -14.78 1.54
N GLU A 308 -10.14 -15.47 2.30
CA GLU A 308 -10.04 -15.31 3.75
C GLU A 308 -9.38 -13.97 4.11
N VAL A 309 -8.42 -13.51 3.30
CA VAL A 309 -7.84 -12.17 3.45
C VAL A 309 -8.88 -11.08 3.20
N ILE A 310 -9.67 -11.21 2.13
CA ILE A 310 -10.76 -10.28 1.83
C ILE A 310 -11.79 -10.25 2.97
N ASP A 311 -12.16 -11.41 3.50
CA ASP A 311 -13.04 -11.53 4.67
C ASP A 311 -12.45 -10.85 5.93
N HIS A 312 -11.15 -11.00 6.20
CA HIS A 312 -10.50 -10.30 7.31
C HIS A 312 -10.60 -8.77 7.16
N ILE A 313 -10.40 -8.23 5.95
CA ILE A 313 -10.53 -6.79 5.67
C ILE A 313 -11.96 -6.33 5.96
N ILE A 314 -12.96 -7.05 5.45
CA ILE A 314 -14.38 -6.74 5.65
C ILE A 314 -14.75 -6.80 7.13
N ARG A 315 -14.36 -7.88 7.83
CA ARG A 315 -14.63 -8.04 9.26
C ARG A 315 -14.02 -6.90 10.09
N SER A 316 -12.80 -6.49 9.79
CA SER A 316 -12.19 -5.35 10.47
C SER A 316 -13.01 -4.07 10.27
N ALA A 317 -13.40 -3.79 9.02
CA ALA A 317 -14.20 -2.62 8.70
C ALA A 317 -15.57 -2.66 9.39
N CYS A 318 -16.24 -3.81 9.40
CA CYS A 318 -17.52 -4.00 10.10
C CYS A 318 -17.39 -3.74 11.60
N ILE A 319 -16.35 -4.26 12.26
CA ILE A 319 -16.09 -4.00 13.68
C ILE A 319 -15.86 -2.50 13.93
N ARG A 320 -15.04 -1.86 13.10
CA ARG A 320 -14.71 -0.43 13.22
C ARG A 320 -15.92 0.48 13.02
N GLN A 321 -16.82 0.11 12.11
CA GLN A 321 -17.99 0.89 11.70
C GLN A 321 -19.28 0.49 12.45
N ASP A 322 -19.19 -0.42 13.43
CA ASP A 322 -20.34 -0.98 14.16
C ASP A 322 -21.41 -1.56 13.24
N ILE A 323 -20.98 -2.18 12.13
CA ILE A 323 -21.86 -2.94 11.24
C ILE A 323 -21.99 -4.32 11.86
N HIS A 324 -23.17 -4.62 12.40
CA HIS A 324 -23.50 -5.97 12.83
C HIS A 324 -23.57 -6.88 11.59
N ALA A 325 -22.45 -7.50 11.24
CA ALA A 325 -22.42 -8.55 10.24
C ALA A 325 -23.45 -9.61 10.63
N ILE A 326 -24.29 -10.01 9.68
CA ILE A 326 -25.15 -11.17 9.83
C ILE A 326 -24.20 -12.35 10.06
N ASP A 327 -24.29 -12.99 11.23
CA ASP A 327 -23.36 -14.03 11.68
C ASP A 327 -23.37 -15.26 10.74
N HIS A 328 -22.52 -15.25 9.70
CA HIS A 328 -22.43 -16.32 8.70
C HIS A 328 -21.82 -17.62 9.26
N HIS A 329 -21.20 -17.58 10.45
CA HIS A 329 -20.57 -18.77 11.05
C HIS A 329 -21.54 -19.71 11.78
N ARG A 330 -22.81 -19.32 11.99
CA ARG A 330 -23.81 -20.19 12.63
C ARG A 330 -24.31 -21.38 11.79
N HIS A 331 -23.90 -21.52 10.53
CA HIS A 331 -24.34 -22.63 9.66
C HIS A 331 -23.28 -23.70 9.36
N ARG A 332 -22.10 -23.67 9.99
CA ARG A 332 -21.07 -24.72 9.86
C ARG A 332 -21.07 -25.75 11.00
N GLU A 333 -22.17 -25.92 11.73
CA GLU A 333 -22.35 -27.13 12.55
C GLU A 333 -22.60 -28.34 11.63
N ARG A 334 -21.59 -29.21 11.50
CA ARG A 334 -21.73 -30.52 10.84
C ARG A 334 -22.88 -31.30 11.50
N PRO A 335 -23.76 -31.98 10.75
CA PRO A 335 -24.71 -32.89 11.36
C PRO A 335 -23.92 -34.00 12.06
N GLU A 336 -24.09 -34.11 13.37
CA GLU A 336 -23.62 -35.27 14.12
C GLU A 336 -24.13 -36.53 13.43
N ALA A 337 -23.19 -37.39 13.02
CA ALA A 337 -23.49 -38.69 12.48
C ALA A 337 -24.25 -39.49 13.54
N ARG A 338 -25.58 -39.61 13.37
CA ARG A 338 -26.39 -40.57 14.13
C ARG A 338 -25.94 -41.97 13.74
N HIS A 339 -25.07 -42.58 14.55
CA HIS A 339 -24.88 -44.01 14.54
C HIS A 339 -26.17 -44.70 14.99
N ARG A 340 -26.68 -45.59 14.13
CA ARG A 340 -27.54 -46.72 14.49
C ARG A 340 -26.76 -48.00 14.26
#